data_AF-A0A9D4L0K7-F1
#
_entry.id   AF-A0A9D4L0K7-F1
#
_cell.length_a   1.000
_cell.length_b   1.000
_cell.length_c   1.000
_cell.angle_alpha   90.00
_cell.angle_beta   90.00
_cell.angle_gamma   90.00
#
_symmetry.space_group_name_H-M   'P 1'
#
loop_
_entity.id
_entity.type
_entity.pdbx_description
1 polymer ?
#
loop_
_entity_poly.entity_id
_entity_poly.type
_entity_poly.pdbx_seq_one_letter_code
_entity_poly.pdbx_strand_id
1 'polypeptide(L)' 'MSRMQHALARVHRRKFKEIHGKLFDTWDKYEDDKITTTQLLRQCSNIAGHGPDSTHDPIHNEDV' A
#
# COMPACT_ATOMS: atom_id res chain seq x y z
N MET A 1 14.33 22.82 -10.41
CA MET A 1 13.18 21.89 -10.25
C MET A 1 11.93 22.70 -9.92
N SER A 2 10.80 22.40 -10.54
CA SER A 2 9.55 23.18 -10.40
C SER A 2 8.94 23.03 -9.00
N ARG A 3 8.34 24.09 -8.42
CA ARG A 3 7.70 24.04 -7.08
C ARG A 3 6.69 22.89 -6.94
N MET A 4 6.03 22.53 -8.03
CA MET A 4 5.09 21.41 -8.12
C MET A 4 5.76 20.04 -7.88
N GLN A 5 7.00 19.84 -8.36
CA GLN A 5 7.76 18.60 -8.15
C GLN A 5 8.11 18.42 -6.66
N HIS A 6 8.44 19.50 -5.95
CA HIS A 6 8.71 19.45 -4.52
C HIS A 6 7.46 19.11 -3.70
N ALA A 7 6.29 19.65 -4.07
CA ALA A 7 5.03 19.31 -3.43
C ALA A 7 4.65 17.84 -3.65
N LEU A 8 4.78 17.34 -4.89
CA LEU A 8 4.55 15.93 -5.23
C LEU A 8 5.49 15.00 -4.45
N ALA A 9 6.78 15.32 -4.40
CA ALA A 9 7.77 14.55 -3.65
C ALA A 9 7.48 14.51 -2.13
N ARG A 10 6.85 15.55 -1.57
CA ARG A 10 6.42 15.54 -0.16
C ARG A 10 5.23 14.61 0.05
N VAL A 11 4.23 14.66 -0.84
CA VAL A 11 3.06 13.78 -0.77
C VAL A 11 3.47 12.33 -0.94
N HIS A 12 4.33 12.02 -1.92
CA HIS A 12 4.86 10.67 -2.15
C HIS A 12 5.61 10.15 -0.92
N ARG A 13 6.50 10.95 -0.32
CA ARG A 13 7.20 10.56 0.90
C ARG A 13 6.26 10.27 2.07
N ARG A 14 5.22 11.09 2.23
CA ARG A 14 4.21 10.89 3.28
C ARG A 14 3.45 9.57 3.05
N LYS A 15 3.00 9.33 1.82
CA LYS A 15 2.27 8.11 1.45
C LYS A 15 3.14 6.86 1.56
N PHE A 16 4.38 6.93 1.11
CA PHE A 16 5.36 5.86 1.26
C PHE A 16 5.55 5.48 2.73
N LYS A 17 5.77 6.48 3.61
CA LYS A 17 5.90 6.24 5.05
C LYS A 17 4.62 5.63 5.65
N GLU A 18 3.45 6.10 5.24
CA GLU A 18 2.17 5.58 5.69
C GLU A 18 1.97 4.10 5.30
N ILE A 19 2.27 3.75 4.04
CA ILE A 19 2.16 2.38 3.52
C ILE A 19 3.16 1.45 4.20
N HIS A 20 4.43 1.87 4.31
CA HIS A 20 5.47 1.08 4.97
C HIS A 20 5.13 0.85 6.44
N GLY A 21 4.64 1.87 7.15
CA GLY A 21 4.21 1.72 8.54
C GLY A 21 3.11 0.66 8.69
N LYS A 22 2.06 0.75 7.86
CA LYS A 22 0.97 -0.25 7.89
C LYS A 22 1.47 -1.66 7.56
N LEU A 23 2.39 -1.81 6.62
CA LEU A 23 2.93 -3.11 6.23
C LEU A 23 3.71 -3.76 7.39
N PHE A 24 4.61 -3.00 8.03
CA PHE A 24 5.38 -3.51 9.17
C PHE A 24 4.50 -3.78 10.39
N ASP A 25 3.55 -2.89 10.72
CA ASP A 25 2.60 -3.13 11.81
C ASP A 25 1.77 -4.41 11.59
N THR A 26 1.43 -4.72 10.34
CA THR A 26 0.71 -5.95 9.99
C THR A 26 1.63 -7.17 10.04
N TRP A 27 2.90 -7.02 9.64
CA TRP A 27 3.91 -8.08 9.78
C TRP A 27 4.16 -8.45 11.24
N ASP A 28 4.35 -7.45 12.12
CA ASP A 28 4.58 -7.67 13.55
C ASP A 28 3.40 -8.41 14.20
N LYS A 29 2.16 -8.11 13.79
CA LYS A 29 0.96 -8.85 14.24
C LYS A 29 0.95 -10.29 13.77
N TYR A 30 1.51 -10.57 12.60
CA TYR A 30 1.62 -11.93 12.09
C TYR A 30 2.70 -12.72 12.83
N GLU A 31 3.87 -12.12 13.07
CA GLU A 31 4.93 -12.75 13.89
C GLU A 31 4.50 -13.00 15.32
N ASP A 32 3.68 -12.12 15.90
CA ASP A 32 3.10 -12.30 17.24
C ASP A 32 1.93 -13.31 17.28
N ASP A 33 1.67 -14.05 16.20
CA ASP A 33 0.53 -14.97 16.04
C ASP A 33 -0.86 -14.33 16.28
N LYS A 34 -0.96 -12.99 16.24
CA LYS A 34 -2.21 -12.23 16.46
C LYS A 34 -3.14 -12.28 15.25
N ILE A 35 -2.59 -12.50 14.06
CA ILE A 35 -3.36 -12.66 12.82
C ILE A 35 -2.86 -13.87 12.04
N THR A 36 -3.77 -14.48 11.29
CA THR A 36 -3.46 -15.59 10.38
C THR A 36 -2.82 -15.10 9.08
N THR A 37 -2.13 -15.99 8.37
CA THR A 37 -1.58 -15.72 7.03
C THR A 37 -2.64 -15.19 6.05
N THR A 38 -3.87 -15.70 6.09
CA THR A 38 -4.98 -15.21 5.26
C THR A 38 -5.33 -13.76 5.56
N GLN A 39 -5.34 -13.39 6.85
CA GLN A 39 -5.59 -12.01 7.27
C GLN A 39 -4.44 -11.08 6.91
N LEU A 40 -3.19 -11.53 7.03
CA LEU A 40 -1.99 -10.83 6.55
C LEU A 40 -2.12 -10.51 5.04
N LEU A 41 -2.37 -11.52 4.21
CA LEU A 41 -2.50 -11.34 2.75
C LEU A 41 -3.64 -10.39 2.36
N ARG A 42 -4.79 -10.49 3.04
CA ARG A 42 -5.91 -9.58 2.83
C ARG A 42 -5.56 -8.14 3.18
N GLN A 43 -4.86 -7.92 4.29
CA GLN A 43 -4.42 -6.59 4.70
C GLN A 43 -3.36 -6.04 3.73
N CYS A 44 -2.42 -6.85 3.25
CA CYS A 44 -1.45 -6.46 2.23
C CYS A 44 -2.12 -6.03 0.91
N SER A 45 -3.14 -6.76 0.46
CA SER A 45 -3.93 -6.38 -0.73
C SER A 45 -4.62 -5.02 -0.55
N ASN A 46 -5.21 -4.78 0.63
CA ASN A 46 -5.81 -3.47 0.95
C ASN A 46 -4.77 -2.34 1.02
N ILE A 47 -3.59 -2.59 1.59
CA ILE A 47 -2.49 -1.63 1.67
C ILE A 47 -1.97 -1.26 0.27
N ALA A 48 -1.89 -2.23 -0.63
CA ALA A 48 -1.50 -2.04 -2.03
C ALA A 48 -2.59 -1.37 -2.88
N GLY A 49 -3.79 -1.10 -2.33
CA GLY A 49 -4.90 -0.51 -3.07
C GLY A 49 -5.57 -1.48 -4.06
N HIS A 50 -5.50 -2.79 -3.81
CA HIS A 50 -6.14 -3.84 -4.61
C HIS A 50 -7.35 -4.47 -3.89
N GLY A 51 -7.84 -3.82 -2.82
CA GLY A 51 -9.00 -4.25 -2.06
C GLY A 51 -10.34 -3.92 -2.73
N PRO A 52 -11.45 -4.55 -2.31
CA PRO A 52 -12.76 -4.45 -2.98
C PRO A 52 -13.39 -3.04 -3.03
N ASP A 53 -12.82 -2.07 -2.32
CA ASP A 53 -13.29 -0.68 -2.29
C ASP A 53 -12.48 0.25 -3.23
N SER A 54 -11.59 -0.31 -4.05
CA SER A 54 -10.75 0.43 -4.99
C SER A 54 -11.54 0.72 -6.26
N THR A 55 -12.35 1.79 -6.21
CA THR A 55 -12.82 2.45 -7.44
C THR A 55 -11.58 3.09 -8.07
N HIS A 56 -11.31 2.78 -9.36
CA HIS A 56 -10.18 3.23 -10.22
C HIS A 56 -8.97 2.26 -10.19
N ASP A 57 -8.56 1.54 -11.24
CA ASP A 57 -8.99 1.29 -12.62
C ASP A 57 -8.39 -0.08 -13.01
N PRO A 58 -8.94 -0.81 -14.00
CA PRO A 58 -8.33 -2.04 -14.49
C PRO A 58 -6.93 -1.74 -15.03
N ILE A 59 -5.92 -2.46 -14.53
CA ILE A 59 -4.61 -2.54 -15.16
C ILE A 59 -4.86 -3.16 -16.54
N HIS A 60 -4.96 -2.33 -17.56
CA HIS A 60 -4.78 -2.74 -18.94
C HIS A 60 -3.33 -3.25 -19.05
N ASN A 61 -3.18 -4.57 -19.02
CA ASN A 61 -1.99 -5.21 -19.58
C ASN A 61 -2.08 -5.02 -21.09
N GLU A 62 -1.50 -3.95 -21.60
CA GLU A 62 -1.09 -3.87 -23.00
C GLU A 62 0.40 -4.21 -23.12
N ASP A 63 0.66 -5.14 -24.04
CA ASP A 63 1.92 -5.42 -24.74
C ASP A 63 3.06 -6.18 -24.04
N VAL A 64 2.97 -7.51 -24.13
CA VAL A 64 4.06 -8.39 -24.61
C VAL A 64 3.55 -9.21 -25.79
#